data_AF-A0A2M7K8L9-F1
#
_entry.id   AF-A0A2M7K8L9-F1
#
_cell.length_a   1.000
_cell.length_b   1.000
_cell.length_c   1.000
_cell.angle_alpha   90.00
_cell.angle_beta   90.00
_cell.angle_gamma   90.00
#
_symmetry.space_group_name_H-M   'P 1'
#
loop_
_entity.id
_entity.type
_entity.pdbx_description
1 polymer ?
#
loop_
_entity_poly.entity_id
_entity_poly.type
_entity_poly.pdbx_seq_one_letter_code
_entity_poly.pdbx_strand_id
1 'polypeptide(L)' 'MQIYEALNLKERAFISLVGAGGKSTFFNRLAQELSKQKKKIVLTTTTHMFTWQLTPFIKKGNLIEADDEKTM' A
#
# COMPACT_ATOMS: atom_id res chain seq x y z
N MET A 1 10.65 16.83 1.18
CA MET A 1 10.16 16.43 -0.14
C MET A 1 9.30 15.19 0.03
N GLN A 2 8.07 15.19 -0.46
CA GLN A 2 7.19 14.01 -0.39
C GLN A 2 7.39 13.13 -1.64
N ILE A 3 7.19 11.82 -1.50
CA ILE A 3 7.36 10.85 -2.59
C ILE A 3 6.36 11.13 -3.72
N TYR A 4 5.10 11.43 -3.39
CA TYR A 4 4.08 11.70 -4.42
C TYR A 4 4.39 12.96 -5.25
N GLU A 5 5.11 13.93 -4.66
CA GLU A 5 5.57 15.15 -5.36
C GLU A 5 6.75 14.81 -6.27
N ALA A 6 7.72 14.07 -5.75
CA ALA A 6 8.91 13.66 -6.50
C ALA A 6 8.56 12.80 -7.73
N LEU A 7 7.54 11.94 -7.59
CA LEU A 7 7.00 11.14 -8.69
C LEU A 7 5.95 11.88 -9.54
N ASN A 8 5.60 13.13 -9.18
CA ASN A 8 4.56 13.92 -9.84
C ASN A 8 3.26 13.13 -10.05
N LEU A 9 2.83 12.41 -9.01
CA LEU A 9 1.67 11.51 -9.11
C LEU A 9 0.39 12.28 -9.42
N LYS A 10 -0.19 11.97 -10.57
CA LYS A 10 -1.47 12.50 -11.01
C LYS A 10 -2.64 11.72 -10.41
N GLU A 11 -3.85 12.24 -10.56
CA GLU A 11 -5.05 11.52 -10.17
C GLU A 11 -5.14 10.19 -10.94
N ARG A 12 -5.48 9.10 -10.23
CA ARG A 12 -5.53 7.73 -10.78
C ARG A 12 -4.21 7.21 -11.37
N ALA A 13 -3.07 7.76 -10.94
CA ALA A 13 -1.76 7.24 -11.33
C ALA A 13 -1.61 5.76 -10.91
N PHE A 14 -1.07 4.96 -11.82
CA PHE A 14 -0.71 3.56 -11.59
C PHE A 14 0.81 3.43 -11.43
N ILE A 15 1.26 2.75 -10.37
CA ILE A 15 2.67 2.61 -10.04
C ILE A 15 2.94 1.15 -9.71
N SER A 16 4.00 0.58 -10.30
CA SER A 16 4.51 -0.73 -9.95
C SER A 16 5.93 -0.59 -9.39
N LEU A 17 6.21 -1.24 -8.26
CA LEU A 17 7.52 -1.24 -7.61
C LEU A 17 8.22 -2.57 -7.86
N VAL A 18 9.38 -2.53 -8.52
CA VAL A 18 10.21 -3.71 -8.85
C VAL A 18 11.60 -3.59 -8.23
N GLY A 19 12.24 -4.71 -7.89
CA GLY A 19 13.60 -4.75 -7.34
C GLY A 19 13.76 -5.67 -6.13
N ALA A 20 14.99 -5.84 -5.62
CA ALA A 20 15.28 -6.76 -4.53
C ALA A 20 14.85 -6.24 -3.15
N GLY A 21 15.01 -4.95 -2.87
CA GLY A 21 14.83 -4.37 -1.53
C GLY A 21 13.99 -3.10 -1.49
N GLY A 22 13.50 -2.75 -0.30
CA GLY A 22 12.88 -1.44 -0.02
C GLY A 22 11.47 -1.20 -0.55
N LYS A 23 10.91 -2.09 -1.38
CA LYS A 23 9.56 -1.96 -1.98
C LYS A 23 8.48 -1.71 -0.93
N SER A 24 8.37 -2.59 0.07
CA SER A 24 7.34 -2.47 1.12
C SER A 24 7.52 -1.21 1.97
N THR A 25 8.77 -0.81 2.26
CA THR A 25 9.09 0.42 3.00
C THR A 25 8.67 1.67 2.22
N PHE A 26 9.04 1.72 0.94
CA PHE A 26 8.66 2.80 0.03
C PHE A 26 7.13 2.92 -0.06
N PHE A 27 6.48 1.78 -0.22
CA PHE A 27 5.02 1.69 -0.33
C PHE A 27 4.32 2.16 0.95
N ASN A 28 4.80 1.71 2.12
CA ASN A 28 4.26 2.14 3.41
C ASN A 28 4.38 3.67 3.57
N ARG A 29 5.53 4.23 3.22
CA ARG A 29 5.76 5.68 3.29
C ARG A 29 4.85 6.46 2.33
N LEU A 30 4.75 6.02 1.08
CA LEU A 30 3.89 6.67 0.08
C LEU A 30 2.41 6.62 0.49
N ALA A 31 1.93 5.48 0.98
CA ALA A 31 0.56 5.33 1.45
C ALA A 31 0.27 6.24 2.66
N GLN A 32 1.21 6.40 3.60
CA GLN A 32 1.07 7.33 4.72
C GLN A 32 0.96 8.78 4.24
N GLU A 33 1.79 9.19 3.27
CA GLU A 33 1.75 10.54 2.68
C GLU A 33 0.41 10.81 1.99
N LEU A 34 -0.07 9.87 1.17
CA LEU A 34 -1.33 10.01 0.46
C LEU A 34 -2.55 9.95 1.39
N SER A 35 -2.49 9.17 2.48
CA SER A 35 -3.58 9.08 3.48
C SER A 35 -3.87 10.42 4.16
N LYS A 36 -2.87 11.31 4.25
CA LYS A 36 -3.00 12.66 4.82
C LYS A 36 -3.75 13.61 3.87
N GLN A 37 -3.82 13.30 2.58
CA GLN A 37 -4.49 14.15 1.57
C GLN A 37 -6.00 13.88 1.42
N LYS A 38 -6.62 13.05 2.27
CA LYS A 38 -8.03 12.60 2.14
C LYS A 38 -8.39 11.95 0.79
N LYS A 39 -7.40 11.47 0.03
CA LYS A 39 -7.64 10.77 -1.24
C LYS A 39 -8.04 9.32 -0.95
N LYS A 40 -9.02 8.80 -1.69
CA LYS A 40 -9.33 7.36 -1.70
C LYS A 40 -8.22 6.66 -2.52
N ILE A 41 -7.59 5.65 -1.92
CA ILE A 41 -6.47 4.94 -2.53
C ILE A 41 -6.87 3.47 -2.64
N VAL A 42 -6.67 2.87 -3.81
CA VAL A 42 -6.72 1.42 -4.01
C VAL A 42 -5.29 0.91 -4.03
N LEU A 43 -5.03 -0.14 -3.27
CA LEU A 43 -3.69 -0.65 -3.02
C LEU A 43 -3.62 -2.13 -3.40
N THR A 44 -2.71 -2.48 -4.31
CA THR A 44 -2.48 -3.87 -4.73
C THR A 44 -0.99 -4.18 -4.62
N THR A 45 -0.65 -5.29 -3.97
CA THR A 45 0.72 -5.80 -3.84
C THR A 45 0.76 -7.24 -4.34
N THR A 46 1.80 -7.64 -5.05
CA THR A 46 2.02 -9.05 -5.45
C THR A 46 2.72 -9.87 -4.37
N THR A 47 3.17 -9.24 -3.29
CA THR A 47 3.80 -9.90 -2.14
C THR A 47 2.77 -10.05 -1.03
N HIS A 48 2.64 -11.25 -0.43
CA HIS A 48 1.90 -11.44 0.82
C HIS A 48 2.49 -10.49 1.87
N MET A 49 1.77 -9.40 2.14
CA MET A 49 2.12 -8.47 3.20
C MET A 49 1.52 -8.99 4.49
N PHE A 50 2.32 -8.98 5.55
CA PHE A 50 1.78 -9.30 6.86
C PHE A 50 0.78 -8.23 7.30
N THR A 51 -0.25 -8.66 8.02
CA THR A 51 -1.33 -7.83 8.55
C THR A 51 -0.83 -6.59 9.30
N TRP A 52 0.24 -6.72 10.10
CA TRP A 52 0.84 -5.60 10.84
C TRP A 52 1.40 -4.48 9.94
N GLN A 53 1.79 -4.81 8.70
CA GLN A 53 2.25 -3.82 7.72
C GLN A 53 1.10 -3.02 7.11
N LEU A 54 -0.12 -3.55 7.17
CA LEU A 54 -1.35 -2.94 6.64
C LEU A 54 -2.13 -2.18 7.72
N THR A 55 -2.00 -2.56 8.99
CA THR A 55 -2.69 -1.95 10.14
C THR A 55 -2.68 -0.42 10.15
N PRO A 56 -1.56 0.29 9.83
CA PRO A 56 -1.54 1.75 9.82
C PRO A 56 -2.49 2.41 8.80
N PHE A 57 -2.92 1.67 7.79
CA PHE A 57 -3.80 2.16 6.72
C PHE A 57 -5.29 1.89 6.97
N ILE A 58 -5.61 1.04 7.93
CA ILE A 58 -6.98 0.61 8.22
C ILE A 58 -7.54 1.50 9.32
N LYS A 59 -8.06 2.68 8.94
CA LYS A 59 -8.65 3.63 9.89
C LYS A 59 -10.12 3.32 10.25
N LYS A 60 -10.86 2.68 9.34
CA LYS A 60 -12.26 2.25 9.48
C LYS A 60 -12.56 1.26 8.35
N GLY A 61 -12.46 -0.04 8.62
CA GLY A 61 -12.71 -1.08 7.63
C GLY A 61 -12.39 -2.46 8.16
N ASN A 62 -12.93 -3.48 7.51
CA ASN A 62 -12.60 -4.86 7.81
C ASN A 62 -11.33 -5.21 7.03
N LEU A 63 -10.32 -5.74 7.73
CA LEU A 63 -9.28 -6.51 7.06
C LEU A 63 -9.93 -7.82 6.64
N ILE A 64 -10.03 -8.05 5.34
CA ILE A 64 -10.43 -9.33 4.79
C ILE A 64 -9.13 -10.02 4.40
N GLU A 65 -8.68 -10.93 5.26
CA GLU A 65 -7.65 -11.88 4.87
C GLU A 65 -8.33 -12.90 3.95
N ALA A 66 -7.81 -13.09 2.74
CA ALA A 66 -8.20 -14.24 1.96
C ALA A 66 -7.59 -15.45 2.68
N ASP A 67 -8.44 -16.29 3.29
CA ASP A 67 -8.00 -17.60 3.76
C ASP A 67 -7.51 -18.37 2.54
N ASP A 68 -6.18 -18.47 2.38
CA ASP A 68 -5.61 -19.50 1.53
C ASP A 68 -6.04 -20.83 2.16
N GLU A 69 -6.86 -21.60 1.44
CA GLU A 69 -7.35 -22.93 1.80
C GLU A 69 -6.24 -23.76 2.45
N LYS A 70 -6.18 -23.79 3.79
CA LYS A 70 -5.69 -24.94 4.52
C LYS A 70 -6.80 -25.98 4.51
N THR A 71 -6.96 -26.65 3.38
CA THR A 71 -7.69 -27.91 3.33
C THR A 71 -7.00 -28.86 2.37
N MET A 72 -5.79 -29.31 2.73
CA MET A 72 -5.32 -30.69 2.54
C MET A 72 -4.31 -31.04 3.64
#